data_AF-A0A0C2D464-F1
#
_entry.id   AF-A0A0C2D464-F1
#
_cell.length_a   1.000
_cell.length_b   1.000
_cell.length_c   1.000
_cell.angle_alpha   90.00
_cell.angle_beta   90.00
_cell.angle_gamma   90.00
#
_symmetry.space_group_name_H-M   'P 1'
#
loop_
_entity.id
_entity.type
_entity.pdbx_description
1 polymer ?
#
loop_
_entity_poly.entity_id
_entity_poly.type
_entity_poly.pdbx_seq_one_letter_code
_entity_poly.pdbx_strand_id
1 'polypeptide(L)'
;MVLRLGDSGSTTDIDDSTGMAPRAEKRVKYLVEKILDTRKVNGEREYLILWQDYGIEEASWEKAKHCECPDAIAEYYKRRRAALFDKPHR
;
A
#
# COMPACT_ATOMS: atom_id res chain seq x y z
N MET A 1 0.99 -11.67 0.75
CA MET A 1 -0.45 -11.96 0.66
C MET A 1 -0.85 -11.76 -0.78
N VAL A 2 -1.20 -12.83 -1.50
CA VAL A 2 -1.87 -12.71 -2.80
C VAL A 2 -3.33 -13.08 -2.54
N LEU A 3 -4.25 -12.14 -2.71
CA LEU A 3 -5.68 -12.44 -2.58
C LEU A 3 -6.14 -12.97 -3.94
N ARG A 4 -6.45 -14.26 -4.02
CA ARG A 4 -7.19 -14.86 -5.14
C ARG A 4 -8.59 -15.25 -4.68
N LEU A 5 -9.58 -14.95 -5.52
CA LEU A 5 -10.98 -15.31 -5.37
C LEU A 5 -11.19 -16.83 -5.55
N GLY A 6 -12.08 -17.37 -4.71
CA GLY A 6 -13.06 -18.39 -5.08
C GLY A 6 -12.60 -19.85 -5.02
N ASP A 7 -13.16 -20.59 -4.06
CA ASP A 7 -13.82 -21.85 -4.40
C ASP A 7 -14.96 -22.18 -3.41
N SER A 8 -15.92 -22.89 -3.96
CA SER A 8 -17.16 -23.49 -3.48
C SER A 8 -17.34 -23.78 -1.97
N GLY A 9 -18.59 -23.65 -1.50
CA GLY A 9 -18.96 -23.80 -0.10
C GLY A 9 -19.11 -25.25 0.40
N SER A 10 -19.25 -25.40 1.73
CA SER A 10 -20.22 -26.29 2.36
C SER A 10 -20.27 -26.02 3.87
N THR A 11 -21.46 -26.20 4.44
CA THR A 11 -21.77 -26.08 5.87
C THR A 11 -21.04 -27.14 6.71
N THR A 12 -20.54 -26.77 7.90
CA THR A 12 -20.60 -27.62 9.10
C THR A 12 -20.54 -26.75 10.36
N ASP A 13 -21.59 -26.84 11.16
CA ASP A 13 -21.66 -26.35 12.54
C ASP A 13 -20.81 -27.25 13.45
N ILE A 14 -19.67 -26.78 13.97
CA ILE A 14 -19.00 -27.31 15.17
C ILE A 14 -18.38 -26.13 15.97
N ASP A 15 -18.79 -26.05 17.24
CA ASP A 15 -18.32 -25.17 18.31
C ASP A 15 -16.97 -25.65 18.88
N ASP A 16 -15.91 -24.83 18.82
CA ASP A 16 -14.77 -24.90 19.74
C ASP A 16 -14.04 -23.55 19.82
N SER A 17 -14.01 -23.02 21.04
CA SER A 17 -13.38 -21.77 21.43
C SER A 17 -11.85 -21.88 21.37
N THR A 18 -11.26 -21.70 20.18
CA THR A 18 -9.81 -21.54 20.04
C THR A 18 -9.48 -20.07 19.78
N GLY A 19 -8.88 -19.44 20.80
CA GLY A 19 -8.50 -18.03 20.85
C GLY A 19 -7.86 -17.52 19.56
N MET A 20 -8.54 -16.55 18.95
CA MET A 20 -8.12 -15.85 17.75
C MET A 20 -6.93 -14.95 18.13
N ALA A 21 -5.74 -15.55 18.25
CA ALA A 21 -4.48 -14.83 18.37
C ALA A 21 -4.45 -13.75 17.28
N PRO A 22 -4.07 -12.49 17.58
CA PRO A 22 -3.97 -11.47 16.56
C PRO A 22 -3.05 -12.03 15.50
N ARG A 23 -3.60 -12.31 14.32
CA ARG A 23 -2.87 -12.81 13.16
C ARG A 23 -1.74 -11.82 12.95
N ALA A 24 -0.55 -12.19 13.41
CA ALA A 24 0.64 -11.39 13.23
C ALA A 24 0.87 -11.40 11.73
N GLU A 25 0.25 -10.44 11.05
CA GLU A 25 0.43 -10.15 9.64
C GLU A 25 1.91 -9.86 9.49
N LYS A 26 2.66 -10.90 9.10
CA LYS A 26 4.08 -10.81 8.85
C LYS A 26 4.23 -9.72 7.79
N ARG A 27 4.73 -8.56 8.20
CA ARG A 27 5.03 -7.42 7.31
C ARG A 27 6.20 -7.82 6.42
N VAL A 28 5.89 -8.48 5.31
CA VAL A 28 6.88 -8.81 4.27
C VAL A 28 7.24 -7.51 3.57
N LYS A 29 8.50 -7.13 3.63
CA LYS A 29 9.03 -5.98 2.91
C LYS A 29 9.22 -6.40 1.46
N TYR A 30 8.44 -5.81 0.57
CA TYR A 30 8.57 -6.00 -0.87
C TYR A 30 9.42 -4.85 -1.45
N LEU A 31 10.16 -5.14 -2.53
CA LEU A 31 11.00 -4.15 -3.18
C LEU A 31 10.13 -3.14 -3.96
N VAL A 32 10.16 -1.90 -3.48
CA VAL A 32 9.45 -0.77 -4.09
C VAL A 32 10.41 -0.06 -5.03
N GLU A 33 10.01 0.12 -6.30
CA GLU A 33 10.79 0.92 -7.24
C GLU A 33 10.65 2.41 -6.94
N LYS A 34 9.41 2.91 -6.89
CA LYS A 34 9.10 4.32 -6.58
C LYS A 34 7.63 4.52 -6.21
N ILE A 35 7.35 5.63 -5.54
CA ILE A 35 5.98 6.11 -5.34
C ILE A 35 5.58 6.93 -6.58
N LEU A 36 4.52 6.49 -7.24
CA LEU A 36 3.99 7.18 -8.43
C LEU A 36 3.06 8.31 -8.04
N ASP A 37 2.16 8.04 -7.08
CA ASP A 37 1.14 9.01 -6.69
C ASP A 37 0.73 8.85 -5.21
N THR A 38 0.08 9.88 -4.67
CA THR A 38 -0.51 9.83 -3.32
C THR A 38 -1.89 10.45 -3.38
N ARG A 39 -2.87 9.74 -2.82
CA ARG A 39 -4.22 10.23 -2.65
C ARG A 39 -4.63 10.17 -1.19
N LYS A 40 -5.66 10.93 -0.84
CA LYS A 40 -6.30 10.88 0.47
C LYS A 40 -7.72 10.37 0.28
N VAL A 41 -8.04 9.21 0.86
CA VAL A 41 -9.35 8.57 0.78
C VAL A 41 -9.84 8.33 2.20
N ASN A 42 -11.06 8.79 2.52
CA ASN A 42 -11.66 8.62 3.85
C ASN A 42 -10.77 9.11 5.02
N GLY A 43 -10.00 10.17 4.80
CA GLY A 43 -9.10 10.70 5.84
C GLY A 43 -7.74 9.98 5.93
N GLU A 44 -7.62 8.76 5.42
CA GLU A 44 -6.37 8.01 5.31
C GLU A 44 -5.60 8.41 4.04
N ARG A 45 -4.27 8.46 4.12
CA ARG A 45 -3.41 8.66 2.94
C ARG A 45 -3.02 7.30 2.38
N GLU A 46 -3.11 7.18 1.07
CA GLU A 46 -2.69 6.01 0.30
C GLU A 46 -1.62 6.43 -0.71
N TYR A 47 -0.63 5.57 -0.91
CA TYR A 47 0.45 5.76 -1.86
C TYR A 47 0.37 4.67 -2.92
N LEU A 48 0.46 5.08 -4.19
CA LEU A 48 0.56 4.15 -5.30
C LEU A 48 2.00 3.66 -5.41
N ILE A 49 2.22 2.42 -4.99
CA ILE A 49 3.53 1.77 -5.00
C ILE A 49 3.73 1.13 -6.37
N LEU A 50 4.82 1.47 -7.04
CA LEU A 50 5.36 0.68 -8.15
C LEU A 50 6.26 -0.41 -7.61
N TRP A 51 5.89 -1.67 -7.84
CA TRP A 51 6.69 -2.83 -7.45
C TRP A 51 7.85 -3.02 -8.42
N GLN A 52 9.03 -3.36 -7.90
CA GLN A 52 10.17 -3.69 -8.76
C GLN A 52 9.85 -4.94 -9.58
N ASP A 53 10.23 -4.95 -10.87
CA ASP A 53 9.90 -6.00 -11.86
C ASP A 53 8.45 -6.01 -12.37
N TYR A 54 7.59 -5.10 -11.90
CA TYR A 54 6.22 -4.96 -12.36
C TYR A 54 5.97 -3.60 -13.00
N GLY A 55 5.12 -3.57 -14.03
CA GLY A 55 4.73 -2.33 -14.70
C GLY A 55 3.83 -1.45 -13.82
N ILE A 56 3.62 -0.20 -14.24
CA ILE A 56 2.71 0.74 -13.58
C ILE A 56 1.25 0.24 -13.52
N GLU A 57 0.91 -0.71 -14.38
CA GLU A 57 -0.41 -1.34 -14.44
C GLU A 57 -0.66 -2.27 -13.25
N GLU A 58 0.41 -2.85 -12.70
CA GLU A 58 0.40 -3.71 -11.51
C GLU A 58 0.65 -2.92 -10.21
N ALA A 59 0.76 -1.59 -10.31
CA ALA A 59 0.94 -0.74 -9.14
C ALA A 59 -0.31 -0.79 -8.24
N SER A 60 -0.09 -0.94 -6.93
CA SER A 60 -1.17 -1.05 -5.95
C SER A 60 -1.21 0.15 -5.01
N TRP A 61 -2.41 0.51 -4.57
CA TRP A 61 -2.62 1.55 -3.56
C TRP A 61 -2.40 0.97 -2.16
N GLU A 62 -1.29 1.33 -1.53
CA GLU A 62 -0.96 0.91 -0.17
C GLU A 62 -1.21 2.04 0.83
N LYS A 63 -1.71 1.68 2.01
CA LYS A 63 -1.95 2.66 3.07
C LYS A 63 -0.64 3.26 3.55
N ALA A 64 -0.64 4.55 3.90
CA ALA A 64 0.54 5.24 4.41
C ALA A 64 1.18 4.55 5.63
N LYS A 65 0.36 3.88 6.45
CA LYS A 65 0.81 3.08 7.60
C LYS A 65 1.49 1.74 7.25
N HIS A 66 1.34 1.27 6.00
CA HIS A 66 1.99 0.07 5.47
C HIS A 66 3.22 0.43 4.61
N CYS A 67 3.24 1.63 4.01
CA CYS A 67 4.41 2.23 3.38
C CYS A 67 5.43 2.71 4.42
N GLU A 68 6.13 1.79 5.07
CA GLU A 68 7.22 2.11 6.01
C GLU A 68 8.53 2.44 5.26
N CYS A 69 8.46 3.30 4.24
CA CYS A 69 9.60 3.71 3.41
C CYS A 69 9.72 5.25 3.41
N PRO A 70 10.31 5.84 4.46
CA PRO A 70 10.42 7.30 4.57
C PRO A 70 11.25 7.91 3.42
N ASP A 71 12.21 7.16 2.87
CA ASP A 71 13.08 7.62 1.79
C ASP A 71 12.31 7.84 0.47
N ALA A 72 11.53 6.85 0.04
CA ALA A 72 10.68 6.95 -1.15
C ALA A 72 9.63 8.07 -1.03
N ILE A 73 9.03 8.22 0.16
CA ILE A 73 8.07 9.29 0.46
C ILE A 73 8.75 10.66 0.41
N ALA A 74 9.95 10.78 1.00
CA ALA A 74 10.73 12.02 0.99
C ALA A 74 11.11 12.43 -0.43
N GLU A 75 11.56 11.49 -1.28
CA GLU A 75 11.88 11.77 -2.68
C GLU A 75 10.65 12.25 -3.46
N TYR A 76 9.50 11.60 -3.29
CA TYR A 76 8.25 12.01 -3.91
C TYR A 76 7.88 13.46 -3.53
N TYR A 77 7.92 13.79 -2.23
CA TYR A 77 7.63 15.15 -1.77
C TYR A 77 8.69 16.17 -2.18
N LYS A 78 9.96 15.78 -2.29
CA LYS A 78 11.04 16.64 -2.77
C LYS A 78 10.79 17.06 -4.22
N ARG A 79 10.48 16.10 -5.10
CA ARG A 79 10.14 16.36 -6.51
C ARG A 79 8.88 17.24 -6.62
N ARG A 80 7.82 16.93 -5.86
CA ARG A 80 6.60 17.76 -5.84
C ARG A 80 6.81 19.17 -5.28
N ARG A 81 7.62 19.33 -4.23
CA ARG A 81 7.92 20.67 -3.68
C ARG A 81 8.71 21.51 -4.66
N ALA A 82 9.66 20.91 -5.40
CA ALA A 82 10.38 21.60 -6.47
C ALA A 82 9.42 22.07 -7.56
N ALA A 83 8.52 21.19 -8.03
CA ALA A 83 7.49 21.53 -9.03
C ALA A 83 6.45 22.55 -8.51
N LEU A 84 6.19 22.60 -7.20
CA LEU A 84 5.31 23.60 -6.60
C LEU A 84 5.97 24.97 -6.48
N PHE A 85 7.28 25.01 -6.27
CA PHE A 85 8.04 26.25 -6.11
C PHE A 85 8.41 26.91 -7.46
N ASP A 86 8.50 26.12 -8.53
CA ASP A 86 8.76 26.62 -9.89
C ASP A 86 7.56 27.34 -10.52
N LYS A 87 6.39 27.34 -9.87
CA LYS A 87 5.28 28.17 -10.32
C LYS A 87 5.70 29.64 -10.21
N PRO A 88 5.79 30.39 -11.32
CA PRO A 88 6.07 31.81 -11.23
C PRO A 88 4.95 32.43 -10.40
N HIS A 89 5.28 32.95 -9.23
CA HIS A 89 4.42 33.91 -8.56
C HIS A 89 4.33 35.08 -9.54
N ARG A 90 3.13 35.27 -10.10
CA ARG A 90 2.80 36.23 -11.13
C ARG A 90 3.46 37.59 -10.89
#